data_AF-A0A9R1V1Y0-F1
#
_entry.id   AF-A0A9R1V1Y0-F1
#
_cell.length_a   1.000
_cell.length_b   1.000
_cell.length_c   1.000
_cell.angle_alpha   90.00
_cell.angle_beta   90.00
_cell.angle_gamma   90.00
#
_symmetry.space_group_name_H-M   'P 1'
#
loop_
_entity.id
_entity.type
_entity.pdbx_description
1 polymer ?
#
loop_
_entity_poly.entity_id
_entity_poly.type
_entity_poly.pdbx_seq_one_letter_code
_entity_poly.pdbx_strand_id
1 'polypeptide(L)'
;MGYGVSIQDSSKDKYVTLQYDRGGSYQDGLCIGDKRKKDIGYRLIKCLFQIAGKKGNDGVWVLKAKNLTHNHEPAIDVSGHPSLCRLSLEDVQSFKNMTLSGIPPRQILSSLR
;
A
#
# COMPACT_ATOMS: atom_id res chain seq x y z
N MET A 1 -4.77 -5.95 -15.20
CA MET A 1 -4.79 -4.48 -15.00
C MET A 1 -5.85 -4.15 -13.97
N GLY A 2 -5.57 -3.23 -13.04
CA GLY A 2 -6.51 -2.93 -11.96
C GLY A 2 -6.07 -1.76 -11.07
N TYR A 3 -6.91 -1.43 -10.09
CA TYR A 3 -6.63 -0.41 -9.09
C TYR A 3 -6.15 -1.06 -7.78
N GLY A 4 -4.92 -0.75 -7.35
CA GLY A 4 -4.44 -1.13 -6.02
C GLY A 4 -5.12 -0.27 -4.94
N VAL A 5 -5.63 -0.92 -3.89
CA VAL A 5 -6.33 -0.25 -2.79
C VAL A 5 -5.56 -0.50 -1.49
N SER A 6 -5.37 0.56 -0.70
CA SER A 6 -4.69 0.52 0.59
C SER A 6 -5.57 1.12 1.70
N ILE A 7 -5.23 0.80 2.95
CA ILE A 7 -5.88 1.38 4.14
C ILE A 7 -5.24 2.75 4.39
N GLN A 8 -6.05 3.81 4.31
CA GLN A 8 -5.65 5.17 4.64
C GLN A 8 -5.68 5.41 6.15
N ASP A 9 -6.77 4.96 6.79
CA ASP A 9 -7.04 5.20 8.20
C ASP A 9 -7.95 4.09 8.73
N SER A 10 -7.76 3.70 9.97
CA SER A 10 -8.57 2.65 10.57
C SER A 10 -8.55 2.69 12.10
N SER A 11 -9.61 2.17 12.69
CA SER A 11 -9.65 1.87 14.11
C SER A 11 -10.24 0.48 14.30
N LYS A 12 -9.53 -0.34 15.09
CA LYS A 12 -9.87 -1.73 15.34
C LYS A 12 -11.33 -1.85 15.79
N ASP A 13 -12.07 -2.73 15.13
CA ASP A 13 -13.48 -3.03 15.40
C ASP A 13 -14.44 -1.84 15.30
N LYS A 14 -14.03 -0.72 14.68
CA LYS A 14 -14.85 0.48 14.53
C LYS A 14 -15.03 0.88 13.07
N TYR A 15 -13.93 1.19 12.39
CA TYR A 15 -13.99 1.70 11.02
C TYR A 15 -12.70 1.45 10.23
N VAL A 16 -12.83 1.52 8.91
CA VAL A 16 -11.71 1.52 7.97
C VAL A 16 -12.01 2.49 6.83
N THR A 17 -11.00 3.24 6.38
CA THR A 17 -11.08 4.05 5.17
C THR A 17 -10.07 3.50 4.17
N LEU A 18 -10.57 3.12 3.00
CA LEU A 18 -9.78 2.57 1.90
C LEU A 18 -9.65 3.63 0.80
N GLN A 19 -8.46 3.73 0.21
CA GLN A 19 -8.15 4.63 -0.90
C GLN A 19 -7.26 3.94 -1.93
N TYR A 20 -7.06 4.57 -3.09
CA TYR A 20 -6.07 4.11 -4.06
C TYR A 20 -4.67 4.13 -3.43
N ASP A 21 -3.81 3.14 -3.72
CA ASP A 21 -2.47 3.02 -3.10
C ASP A 21 -1.59 4.27 -3.29
N ARG A 22 -1.74 4.93 -4.44
CA ARG A 22 -1.06 6.21 -4.73
C ARG A 22 -1.96 7.41 -4.47
N GLY A 23 -3.03 7.25 -3.71
CA GLY A 23 -3.92 8.31 -3.25
C GLY A 23 -3.27 9.15 -2.15
N GLY A 24 -3.76 10.38 -1.98
CA GLY A 24 -3.27 11.29 -0.95
C GLY A 24 -2.15 12.23 -1.40
N SER A 25 -1.57 12.94 -0.44
CA SER A 25 -0.54 13.97 -0.65
C SER A 25 0.50 13.91 0.46
N TYR A 26 1.76 14.11 0.11
CA TYR A 26 2.83 14.27 1.08
C TYR A 26 2.57 15.50 1.95
N GLN A 27 2.59 15.33 3.27
CA GLN A 27 2.54 16.45 4.20
C GLN A 27 3.93 17.07 4.34
N ASP A 28 4.01 18.38 4.18
CA ASP A 28 5.24 19.14 4.41
C ASP A 28 5.37 19.44 5.90
N GLY A 29 5.79 18.43 6.67
CA GLY A 29 5.90 18.54 8.13
C GLY A 29 7.00 19.49 8.61
N LEU A 30 7.88 19.93 7.73
CA LEU A 30 8.98 20.85 8.07
C LEU A 30 8.65 22.31 7.75
N CYS A 31 7.50 22.60 7.12
CA CYS A 31 7.12 23.94 6.66
C CYS A 31 8.24 24.62 5.85
N ILE A 32 9.08 23.84 5.15
CA ILE A 32 10.18 24.36 4.32
C ILE A 32 9.54 24.75 2.99
N GLY A 33 8.83 25.89 3.01
CA GLY A 33 8.17 26.42 1.82
C GLY A 33 9.14 26.46 0.64
N ASP A 34 8.68 25.94 -0.51
CA ASP A 34 9.20 25.91 -1.90
C ASP A 34 10.70 25.95 -2.23
N LYS A 35 11.58 25.95 -1.24
CA LYS A 35 13.01 26.13 -1.42
C LYS A 35 13.66 24.76 -1.38
N ARG A 36 13.79 24.18 -2.59
CA ARG A 36 14.46 22.93 -2.92
C ARG A 36 13.67 21.65 -2.59
N LYS A 37 12.46 21.53 -3.11
CA LYS A 37 11.94 20.19 -3.39
C LYS A 37 12.68 19.67 -4.62
N LYS A 38 13.61 18.75 -4.41
CA LYS A 38 14.19 17.94 -5.50
C LYS A 38 13.00 17.26 -6.19
N ASP A 39 12.94 17.33 -7.51
CA ASP A 39 11.87 16.70 -8.31
C ASP A 39 12.06 15.17 -8.28
N ILE A 40 11.75 14.60 -7.12
CA ILE A 40 11.74 13.16 -6.88
C ILE A 40 10.31 12.79 -7.23
N GLY A 41 10.11 12.20 -8.42
CA GLY A 41 8.80 11.90 -8.99
C GLY A 41 7.76 11.55 -7.92
N TYR A 42 6.73 12.40 -7.79
CA TYR A 42 5.71 12.23 -6.76
C TYR A 42 4.99 10.90 -6.97
N ARG A 43 5.21 9.93 -6.08
CA ARG A 43 4.52 8.63 -6.13
C ARG A 43 3.01 8.80 -5.97
N LEU A 44 2.56 9.80 -5.19
CA LEU A 44 1.15 10.05 -4.90
C LEU A 44 0.51 10.98 -5.95
N ILE A 45 -0.63 10.56 -6.50
CA ILE A 45 -1.35 11.23 -7.61
C ILE A 45 -2.67 11.88 -7.17
N LYS A 46 -2.89 12.01 -5.85
CA LYS A 46 -4.07 12.66 -5.26
C LYS A 46 -5.42 12.13 -5.82
N CYS A 47 -5.48 10.83 -6.07
CA CYS A 47 -6.71 10.17 -6.52
C CYS A 47 -7.82 10.32 -5.46
N LEU A 48 -9.04 10.62 -5.92
CA LEU A 48 -10.19 10.91 -5.06
C LEU A 48 -10.98 9.66 -4.65
N PHE A 49 -10.68 8.50 -5.24
CA PHE A 49 -11.32 7.23 -4.91
C PHE A 49 -11.23 6.93 -3.40
N GLN A 50 -12.38 6.65 -2.79
CA GLN A 50 -12.47 6.33 -1.37
C GLN A 50 -13.69 5.45 -1.05
N ILE A 51 -13.46 4.42 -0.25
CA ILE A 51 -14.49 3.56 0.35
C ILE A 51 -14.36 3.64 1.86
N ALA A 52 -15.47 3.74 2.58
CA ALA A 52 -15.49 3.70 4.04
C ALA A 52 -16.22 2.45 4.53
N GLY A 53 -15.57 1.71 5.42
CA GLY A 53 -16.14 0.59 6.17
C GLY A 53 -16.46 1.00 7.60
N LYS A 54 -17.61 0.56 8.10
CA LYS A 54 -17.96 0.65 9.52
C LYS A 54 -18.42 -0.73 10.00
N LYS A 55 -18.04 -1.07 11.23
CA LYS A 55 -18.54 -2.27 11.90
C LYS A 55 -19.83 -1.92 12.64
N GLY A 56 -20.91 -2.64 12.35
CA GLY A 56 -22.16 -2.56 13.08
C GLY A 56 -22.04 -3.18 14.47
N ASN A 57 -23.02 -2.90 15.33
CA ASN A 57 -23.09 -3.49 16.68
C ASN A 57 -23.34 -5.00 16.64
N ASP A 58 -23.90 -5.50 15.54
CA ASP A 58 -24.05 -6.92 15.20
C ASP A 58 -22.72 -7.59 14.81
N GLY A 59 -21.64 -6.82 14.75
CA GLY A 59 -20.32 -7.28 14.34
C GLY A 59 -20.11 -7.37 12.83
N VAL A 60 -21.13 -7.00 12.03
CA VAL A 60 -21.09 -7.07 10.57
C VAL A 60 -20.42 -5.81 10.01
N TRP A 61 -19.54 -5.99 9.04
CA TRP A 61 -18.90 -4.87 8.35
C TRP A 61 -19.74 -4.41 7.16
N VAL A 62 -20.01 -3.11 7.09
CA VAL A 62 -20.68 -2.47 5.94
C VAL A 62 -19.71 -1.52 5.27
N LEU A 63 -19.41 -1.78 3.99
CA LEU A 63 -18.62 -0.93 3.13
C LEU A 63 -19.53 -0.01 2.32
N LYS A 64 -19.21 1.29 2.28
CA LYS A 64 -19.91 2.30 1.48
C LYS A 64 -18.90 3.05 0.63
N ALA A 65 -19.20 3.17 -0.66
CA ALA A 65 -18.47 4.06 -1.54
C ALA A 65 -18.69 5.51 -1.09
N LYS A 66 -17.61 6.24 -0.80
CA LYS A 66 -17.65 7.69 -0.62
C LYS A 66 -17.42 8.41 -1.94
N ASN A 67 -16.46 7.92 -2.72
CA ASN A 67 -16.18 8.40 -4.05
C ASN A 67 -15.60 7.25 -4.89
N LEU A 68 -16.13 7.05 -6.10
CA LEU A 68 -15.70 5.99 -7.02
C LEU A 68 -14.86 6.51 -8.18
N THR A 69 -14.63 7.82 -8.25
CA THR A 69 -13.93 8.44 -9.36
C THR A 69 -12.42 8.29 -9.20
N HIS A 70 -11.78 7.76 -10.24
CA HIS A 70 -10.34 7.79 -10.43
C HIS A 70 -9.97 8.92 -11.39
N ASN A 71 -8.89 9.64 -11.11
CA ASN A 71 -8.32 10.66 -12.00
C ASN A 71 -7.19 10.10 -12.89
N HIS A 72 -7.12 8.77 -13.01
CA HIS A 72 -6.05 8.07 -13.72
C HIS A 72 -6.55 6.72 -14.23
N GLU A 73 -5.86 6.20 -15.24
CA GLU A 73 -6.11 4.86 -15.77
C GLU A 73 -5.67 3.77 -14.76
N PRO A 74 -6.26 2.56 -14.84
CA PRO A 74 -5.82 1.43 -14.03
C PRO A 74 -4.33 1.16 -14.21
N ALA A 75 -3.68 0.66 -13.16
CA ALA A 75 -2.27 0.31 -13.27
C ALA A 75 -2.10 -0.89 -14.22
N ILE A 76 -1.18 -0.72 -15.18
CA ILE A 76 -0.73 -1.77 -16.10
C ILE A 76 0.13 -2.78 -15.33
N ASP A 77 1.06 -2.25 -14.53
CA ASP A 77 1.97 -3.03 -13.69
C ASP A 77 1.67 -2.80 -12.20
N VAL A 78 1.36 -3.90 -11.51
CA VAL A 78 1.09 -3.92 -10.06
C VAL A 78 2.26 -4.50 -9.27
N SER A 79 3.35 -4.93 -9.92
CA SER A 79 4.51 -5.59 -9.30
C SER A 79 5.14 -4.77 -8.16
N GLY A 80 5.05 -3.44 -8.22
CA GLY A 80 5.51 -2.53 -7.17
C GLY A 80 4.55 -2.34 -5.98
N HIS A 81 3.40 -3.02 -5.95
CA HIS A 81 2.44 -2.89 -4.85
C HIS A 81 2.95 -3.63 -3.60
N PRO A 82 3.09 -2.96 -2.43
CA PRO A 82 3.69 -3.58 -1.25
C PRO A 82 3.02 -4.88 -0.79
N SER A 83 1.71 -5.06 -1.03
CA SER A 83 1.03 -6.31 -0.68
C SER A 83 1.44 -7.49 -1.58
N LEU A 84 1.84 -7.21 -2.83
CA LEU A 84 2.31 -8.22 -3.78
C LEU A 84 3.80 -8.51 -3.60
N CYS A 85 4.55 -7.61 -2.97
CA CYS A 85 5.94 -7.83 -2.57
C CYS A 85 6.08 -8.51 -1.18
N ARG A 86 4.98 -8.94 -0.54
CA ARG A 86 5.07 -9.65 0.74
C ARG A 86 5.49 -11.10 0.49
N LEU A 87 6.56 -11.52 1.15
CA LEU A 87 6.99 -12.91 1.16
C LEU A 87 5.90 -13.79 1.77
N SER A 88 5.67 -14.96 1.18
CA SER A 88 4.82 -15.98 1.78
C SER A 88 5.45 -16.53 3.06
N LEU A 89 4.66 -17.23 3.88
CA LEU A 89 5.20 -17.86 5.10
C LEU A 89 6.32 -18.87 4.76
N GLU A 90 6.17 -19.58 3.63
CA GLU A 90 7.17 -20.50 3.10
C GLU A 90 8.45 -19.76 2.69
N ASP A 91 8.32 -18.65 1.97
CA ASP A 91 9.47 -17.82 1.57
C ASP A 91 10.21 -17.26 2.77
N VAL A 92 9.47 -16.86 3.82
CA VAL A 92 10.07 -16.39 5.08
C VAL A 92 10.85 -17.51 5.77
N GLN A 93 10.33 -18.73 5.79
CA GLN A 93 11.05 -19.89 6.35
C GLN A 93 12.29 -20.22 5.53
N SER A 94 12.17 -20.24 4.20
CA SER A 94 13.27 -20.49 3.27
C SER A 94 14.37 -19.43 3.41
N PHE A 95 14.00 -18.15 3.48
CA PHE A 95 14.89 -17.04 3.74
C PHE A 95 15.67 -17.23 5.05
N LYS A 96 14.98 -17.60 6.15
CA LYS A 96 15.63 -17.84 7.45
C LYS A 96 16.64 -18.98 7.38
N ASN A 97 16.26 -20.10 6.76
CA ASN A 97 17.14 -21.26 6.62
C ASN A 97 18.40 -20.91 5.81
N MET A 98 18.23 -20.27 4.66
CA MET A 98 19.35 -19.84 3.82
C MET A 98 20.26 -18.81 4.52
N THR A 99 19.67 -17.90 5.29
CA THR A 99 20.44 -16.93 6.10
C THR A 99 21.29 -17.65 7.14
N LEU A 100 20.72 -18.63 7.85
CA LEU A 100 21.45 -19.44 8.84
C LEU A 100 22.55 -20.29 8.20
N SER A 101 22.38 -20.70 6.93
CA SER A 101 23.40 -21.40 6.15
C SER A 101 24.49 -20.48 5.57
N GLY A 102 24.45 -19.18 5.87
CA GLY A 102 25.48 -18.22 5.44
C GLY A 102 25.38 -17.80 3.97
N ILE A 103 24.24 -18.04 3.31
CA ILE A 103 24.04 -17.63 1.91
C ILE A 103 23.93 -16.11 1.85
N PRO A 104 24.66 -15.43 0.94
CA PRO A 104 24.55 -13.99 0.76
C PRO A 104 23.11 -13.55 0.45
N PRO A 105 22.59 -12.48 1.08
CA PRO A 105 21.21 -12.03 0.90
C PRO A 105 20.79 -11.82 -0.57
N ARG A 106 21.72 -11.37 -1.43
CA ARG A 106 21.46 -11.22 -2.88
C ARG A 106 21.08 -12.54 -3.55
N GLN A 107 21.72 -13.65 -3.16
CA GLN A 107 21.44 -14.97 -3.71
C GLN A 107 20.15 -15.55 -3.13
N ILE A 108 19.87 -15.27 -1.86
CA ILE A 108 18.60 -15.64 -1.20
C ILE A 108 17.42 -14.97 -1.93
N LEU A 109 17.51 -13.65 -2.18
CA LEU A 109 16.43 -12.94 -2.86
C LEU A 109 16.18 -13.46 -4.29
N SER A 110 17.20 -13.97 -4.97
CA SER A 110 17.03 -14.56 -6.31
C SER A 110 16.45 -15.98 -6.32
N SER A 111 16.42 -16.66 -5.17
CA SER A 111 15.86 -18.02 -5.05
C SER A 111 14.44 -18.04 -4.47
N LEU A 112 13.96 -16.92 -3.94
CA LEU A 112 12.56 -16.73 -3.53
C LEU A 112 11.67 -16.49 -4.76
N ARG A 113 10.40 -16.92 -4.70
CA ARG A 113 9.42 -16.77 -5.79
C ARG A 113 8.51 -15.56 -5.60
#